data_AF-F9W717-F1
#
_entry.id   AF-F9W717-F1
#
_cell.length_a   1.000
_cell.length_b   1.000
_cell.length_c   1.000
_cell.angle_alpha   90.00
_cell.angle_beta   90.00
_cell.angle_gamma   90.00
#
_symmetry.space_group_name_H-M   'P 1'
#
loop_
_entity.id
_entity.type
_entity.pdbx_description
1 polymer ?
#
loop_
_entity_poly.entity_id
_entity_poly.type
_entity_poly.pdbx_seq_one_letter_code
_entity_poly.pdbx_strand_id
1 'polypeptide(L)'
;MWGNVMVVFVFSHYLVEAVHCHNEPEQKLLCNIFRQSERVLQKFVDTELLKEAIYGPTKGNALISKDGNLTLSSSCHTPVLRNEYCKYSRSERAKDGCFAESLLGTFFCICAPGAQRVNVNNLCGVDITRNFYLWHGPFPPNEGDIEELFDSVWKDVISNCTGESESVGSGNEELEKLRKAVEDVENTIKQDRNSFYYYLGGSGEKDCSGSDGKNVCAAYRKKDGIVSKAHIPWVKKIKEAITQLQKVERERQDLDFMERTTRKQSESIAAPAHHAGKGNAELTDQREGIVTPPNSSRTLPKTEISTKTSPITNIPHLATYLNEDGSLLTNQKWLVIAAFLN
;
A
#
# COMPACT_ATOMS: atom_id res chain seq x y z
N MET A 1 -15.02 29.19 49.76
CA MET A 1 -14.63 27.79 49.46
C MET A 1 -14.85 27.43 47.98
N TRP A 2 -14.41 28.26 47.02
CA TRP A 2 -14.58 28.02 45.56
C TRP A 2 -13.25 28.16 44.79
N GLY A 3 -12.15 28.52 45.45
CA GLY A 3 -10.84 28.75 44.82
C GLY A 3 -10.04 27.49 44.49
N ASN A 4 -10.36 26.34 45.11
CA ASN A 4 -9.56 25.12 44.95
C ASN A 4 -10.05 24.20 43.81
N VAL A 5 -11.26 24.42 43.27
CA VAL A 5 -11.82 23.58 42.19
C VAL A 5 -11.28 23.99 40.81
N MET A 6 -10.90 25.25 40.63
CA MET A 6 -10.32 25.75 39.38
C MET A 6 -8.89 25.25 39.12
N VAL A 7 -8.14 24.88 40.17
CA VAL A 7 -6.74 24.46 40.01
C VAL A 7 -6.63 23.03 39.45
N VAL A 8 -7.58 22.14 39.77
CA VAL A 8 -7.53 20.73 39.33
C VAL A 8 -7.82 20.57 37.82
N PHE A 9 -8.67 21.41 37.24
CA PHE A 9 -8.93 21.38 35.79
C PHE A 9 -7.77 21.92 34.96
N VAL A 10 -7.01 22.89 35.48
CA VAL A 10 -5.84 23.43 34.76
C VAL A 10 -4.70 22.41 34.71
N PHE A 11 -4.50 21.58 35.74
CA PHE A 11 -3.46 20.52 35.68
C PHE A 11 -3.87 19.29 34.88
N SER A 12 -5.18 19.04 34.71
CA SER A 12 -5.66 17.86 33.96
C SER A 12 -5.51 18.00 32.44
N HIS A 13 -5.42 19.23 31.90
CA HIS A 13 -5.24 19.45 30.46
C HIS A 13 -3.78 19.41 29.99
N TYR A 14 -2.80 19.41 30.89
CA TYR A 14 -1.37 19.47 30.53
C TYR A 14 -0.59 18.17 30.75
N LEU A 15 -1.23 17.11 31.24
CA LEU A 15 -0.62 15.77 31.37
C LEU A 15 -1.07 14.81 30.27
N VAL A 16 -1.23 15.30 29.05
CA VAL A 16 -1.00 14.42 27.89
C VAL A 16 0.51 14.37 27.74
N GLU A 17 1.17 13.49 28.50
CA GLU A 17 2.52 13.05 28.15
C GLU A 17 2.42 12.57 26.71
N ALA A 18 2.98 13.34 25.78
CA ALA A 18 3.10 12.92 24.41
C ALA A 18 3.96 11.65 24.44
N VAL A 19 3.30 10.49 24.39
CA VAL A 19 3.96 9.21 24.23
C VAL A 19 4.79 9.34 22.96
N HIS A 20 6.10 9.49 23.13
CA HIS A 20 6.99 9.75 22.02
C HIS A 20 7.18 8.44 21.26
N CYS A 21 6.31 8.18 20.28
CA CYS A 21 6.39 7.01 19.43
C CYS A 21 7.65 7.12 18.56
N HIS A 22 8.57 6.18 18.72
CA HIS A 22 9.79 6.18 17.91
C HIS A 22 9.43 5.91 16.44
N ASN A 23 10.12 6.57 15.51
CA ASN A 23 9.89 6.51 14.06
C ASN A 23 8.49 6.92 13.57
N GLU A 24 7.65 7.55 14.41
CA GLU A 24 6.33 8.04 14.00
C GLU A 24 6.37 9.03 12.81
N PRO A 25 7.32 10.00 12.73
CA PRO A 25 7.41 10.89 11.58
C PRO A 25 7.67 10.12 10.28
N GLU A 26 8.59 9.16 10.30
CA GLU A 26 8.94 8.33 9.15
C GLU A 26 7.79 7.39 8.78
N GLN A 27 7.10 6.79 9.76
CA GLN A 27 5.88 6.02 9.54
C GLN A 27 4.83 6.85 8.78
N LYS A 28 4.58 8.10 9.20
CA LYS A 28 3.59 8.97 8.54
C LYS A 28 3.95 9.24 7.08
N LEU A 29 5.23 9.45 6.77
CA LEU A 29 5.71 9.61 5.40
C LEU A 29 5.44 8.34 4.56
N LEU A 30 5.80 7.17 5.08
CA LEU A 30 5.55 5.90 4.39
C LEU A 30 4.05 5.62 4.22
N CYS A 31 3.24 5.92 5.23
CA CYS A 31 1.78 5.79 5.15
C CYS A 31 1.19 6.68 4.05
N ASN A 32 1.69 7.91 3.90
CA ASN A 32 1.22 8.79 2.84
C ASN A 32 1.52 8.20 1.46
N ILE A 33 2.75 7.72 1.23
CA ILE A 33 3.13 7.07 -0.04
C ILE A 33 2.26 5.83 -0.30
N PHE A 34 2.09 4.97 0.71
CA PHE A 34 1.29 3.75 0.57
C PHE A 34 -0.17 4.08 0.22
N ARG A 35 -0.78 5.05 0.91
CA ARG A 35 -2.14 5.50 0.64
C ARG A 35 -2.30 6.05 -0.78
N GLN A 36 -1.42 6.96 -1.22
CA GLN A 36 -1.50 7.51 -2.57
C GLN A 36 -1.26 6.42 -3.63
N SER A 37 -0.37 5.48 -3.34
CA SER A 37 -0.09 4.34 -4.20
C SER A 37 -1.31 3.44 -4.39
N GLU A 38 -2.03 3.10 -3.32
CA GLU A 38 -3.29 2.33 -3.41
C GLU A 38 -4.34 3.04 -4.28
N ARG A 39 -4.47 4.37 -4.18
CA ARG A 39 -5.38 5.16 -5.03
C ARG A 39 -4.99 5.09 -6.50
N VAL A 40 -3.69 5.16 -6.80
CA VAL A 40 -3.18 4.97 -8.17
C VAL A 40 -3.44 3.53 -8.65
N LEU A 41 -3.21 2.52 -7.82
CA LEU A 41 -3.48 1.11 -8.17
C LEU A 41 -4.96 0.85 -8.49
N GLN A 42 -5.89 1.53 -7.83
CA GLN A 42 -7.33 1.44 -8.12
C GLN A 42 -7.71 2.05 -9.47
N LYS A 43 -6.91 2.98 -9.98
CA LYS A 43 -7.26 3.81 -11.13
C LYS A 43 -6.66 3.33 -12.45
N PHE A 44 -5.50 2.68 -12.38
CA PHE A 44 -4.74 2.24 -13.55
C PHE A 44 -4.66 0.71 -13.59
N VAL A 45 -4.81 0.14 -14.78
CA VAL A 45 -4.72 -1.33 -14.98
C VAL A 45 -3.26 -1.78 -15.00
N ASP A 46 -2.42 -1.09 -15.79
CA ASP A 46 -1.01 -1.46 -16.01
C ASP A 46 -0.10 -0.88 -14.92
N THR A 47 -0.13 -1.50 -13.75
CA THR A 47 0.54 -0.97 -12.54
C THR A 47 1.64 -1.87 -11.98
N GLU A 48 2.15 -2.82 -12.77
CA GLU A 48 3.12 -3.83 -12.30
C GLU A 48 4.38 -3.22 -11.66
N LEU A 49 4.95 -2.17 -12.26
CA LEU A 49 6.12 -1.51 -11.69
C LEU A 49 5.84 -0.83 -10.34
N LEU A 50 4.62 -0.29 -10.18
CA LEU A 50 4.17 0.31 -8.92
C LEU A 50 3.94 -0.78 -7.87
N LYS A 51 3.29 -1.90 -8.24
CA LYS A 51 3.12 -3.06 -7.36
C LYS A 51 4.47 -3.58 -6.88
N GLU A 52 5.44 -3.76 -7.78
CA GLU A 52 6.78 -4.20 -7.38
C GLU A 52 7.48 -3.24 -6.42
N ALA A 53 7.25 -1.94 -6.56
CA ALA A 53 7.82 -0.95 -5.64
C ALA A 53 7.21 -1.06 -4.25
N ILE A 54 5.92 -1.36 -4.16
CA ILE A 54 5.18 -1.43 -2.90
C ILE A 54 5.44 -2.76 -2.20
N TYR A 55 5.14 -3.85 -2.91
CA TYR A 55 5.08 -5.21 -2.41
C TYR A 55 6.39 -5.98 -2.56
N GLY A 56 7.35 -5.44 -3.31
CA GLY A 56 8.61 -6.11 -3.62
C GLY A 56 8.58 -6.86 -4.96
N PRO A 57 9.76 -7.24 -5.49
CA PRO A 57 9.85 -7.89 -6.78
C PRO A 57 9.31 -9.33 -6.73
N THR A 58 8.70 -9.77 -7.82
CA THR A 58 8.21 -11.16 -7.95
C THR A 58 9.30 -12.22 -7.91
N LYS A 59 10.57 -11.83 -8.12
CA LYS A 59 11.72 -12.71 -8.12
C LYS A 59 12.88 -12.07 -7.35
N GLY A 60 13.59 -12.89 -6.58
CA GLY A 60 14.93 -12.59 -6.11
C GLY A 60 15.06 -11.79 -4.80
N ASN A 61 13.96 -11.30 -4.20
CA ASN A 61 13.96 -10.69 -2.86
C ASN A 61 12.70 -11.08 -2.07
N ALA A 62 12.33 -10.30 -1.04
CA ALA A 62 11.08 -10.52 -0.32
C ALA A 62 9.89 -9.97 -1.12
N LEU A 63 8.80 -10.73 -1.13
CA LEU A 63 7.50 -10.34 -1.66
C LEU A 63 6.51 -10.29 -0.49
N ILE A 64 5.85 -9.16 -0.32
CA ILE A 64 4.88 -8.92 0.74
C ILE A 64 3.54 -8.70 0.07
N SER A 65 2.59 -9.60 0.32
CA SER A 65 1.26 -9.51 -0.28
C SER A 65 0.48 -8.30 0.24
N LYS A 66 -0.64 -8.00 -0.42
CA LYS A 66 -1.58 -6.96 0.01
C LYS A 66 -2.22 -7.24 1.38
N ASP A 67 -2.17 -8.47 1.86
CA ASP A 67 -2.71 -8.86 3.17
C ASP A 67 -1.62 -8.99 4.24
N GLY A 68 -0.38 -8.60 3.91
CA GLY A 68 0.77 -8.69 4.82
C GLY A 68 1.54 -10.01 4.78
N ASN A 69 1.02 -11.05 4.09
CA ASN A 69 1.73 -12.33 3.98
C ASN A 69 3.11 -12.14 3.33
N LEU A 70 4.14 -12.67 3.99
CA LEU A 70 5.53 -12.55 3.57
C LEU A 70 5.96 -13.83 2.83
N THR A 71 6.58 -13.67 1.67
CA THR A 71 7.29 -14.75 0.97
C THR A 71 8.72 -14.33 0.73
N LEU A 72 9.67 -15.06 1.29
CA LEU A 72 11.10 -14.84 1.06
C LEU A 72 11.55 -15.64 -0.17
N SER A 73 12.40 -15.04 -1.00
CA SER A 73 13.11 -15.81 -2.04
C SER A 73 14.34 -16.49 -1.45
N SER A 74 14.86 -17.52 -2.12
CA SER A 74 16.06 -18.25 -1.68
C SER A 74 17.29 -17.35 -1.47
N SER A 75 17.39 -16.22 -2.18
CA SER A 75 18.46 -15.22 -1.94
C SER A 75 18.36 -14.49 -0.61
N CYS A 76 17.21 -14.55 0.06
CA CYS A 76 17.01 -14.00 1.39
C CYS A 76 17.09 -15.07 2.50
N HIS A 77 17.26 -16.37 2.18
CA HIS A 77 17.19 -17.47 3.16
C HIS A 77 18.52 -17.83 3.85
N THR A 78 19.64 -17.22 3.49
CA THR A 78 20.88 -17.40 4.26
C THR A 78 20.69 -16.82 5.67
N PRO A 79 21.49 -17.19 6.69
CA PRO A 79 21.38 -16.59 8.02
C PRO A 79 21.73 -15.12 7.92
N VAL A 80 20.72 -14.32 7.61
CA VAL A 80 20.83 -12.92 7.25
C VAL A 80 20.40 -12.15 8.48
N LEU A 81 21.33 -11.34 8.98
CA LEU A 81 21.07 -10.49 10.13
C LEU A 81 20.05 -9.40 9.73
N ARG A 82 19.27 -8.87 10.67
CA ARG A 82 18.32 -7.78 10.40
C ARG A 82 18.92 -6.64 9.58
N ASN A 83 20.16 -6.24 9.87
CA ASN A 83 20.85 -5.19 9.14
C ASN A 83 21.05 -5.54 7.66
N GLU A 84 21.18 -6.80 7.27
CA GLU A 84 21.31 -7.20 5.87
C GLU A 84 19.96 -7.21 5.14
N TYR A 85 18.85 -7.48 5.82
CA TYR A 85 17.50 -7.26 5.26
C TYR A 85 17.19 -5.78 5.05
N CYS A 86 17.63 -4.94 5.98
CA CYS A 86 17.24 -3.53 6.09
C CYS A 86 18.27 -2.55 5.54
N LYS A 87 19.37 -3.04 4.97
CA LYS A 87 20.42 -2.23 4.35
C LYS A 87 20.53 -2.58 2.89
N TYR A 88 20.42 -1.58 2.03
CA TYR A 88 20.60 -1.72 0.60
C TYR A 88 21.92 -1.08 0.16
N SER A 89 22.89 -1.89 -0.27
CA SER A 89 24.23 -1.45 -0.70
C SER A 89 24.51 -1.56 -2.19
N ARG A 90 23.58 -2.16 -2.97
CA ARG A 90 23.70 -2.37 -4.43
C ARG A 90 25.00 -3.10 -4.83
N SER A 91 25.60 -3.85 -3.92
CA SER A 91 26.83 -4.59 -4.22
C SER A 91 26.51 -5.82 -5.05
N GLU A 92 27.13 -5.99 -6.21
CA GLU A 92 27.00 -7.22 -7.01
C GLU A 92 27.45 -8.48 -6.23
N ARG A 93 28.29 -8.29 -5.20
CA ARG A 93 28.86 -9.37 -4.40
C ARG A 93 28.00 -9.75 -3.18
N ALA A 94 27.09 -8.88 -2.75
CA ALA A 94 26.25 -9.11 -1.59
C ALA A 94 24.83 -8.69 -1.93
N LYS A 95 23.93 -9.67 -2.04
CA LYS A 95 22.49 -9.41 -2.13
C LYS A 95 22.01 -8.99 -0.75
N ASP A 96 21.99 -7.70 -0.50
CA ASP A 96 21.42 -7.09 0.69
C ASP A 96 20.15 -6.30 0.34
N GLY A 97 19.38 -5.94 1.36
CA GLY A 97 18.19 -5.11 1.21
C GLY A 97 16.93 -5.89 0.87
N CYS A 98 16.86 -7.18 1.21
CA CYS A 98 15.68 -8.03 0.98
C CYS A 98 14.35 -7.34 1.32
N PHE A 99 14.32 -6.53 2.39
CA PHE A 99 13.16 -5.72 2.76
C PHE A 99 13.28 -4.26 2.31
N ALA A 100 14.47 -3.66 2.44
CA ALA A 100 14.69 -2.25 2.07
C ALA A 100 14.43 -1.94 0.58
N GLU A 101 14.36 -2.94 -0.29
CA GLU A 101 14.04 -2.76 -1.70
C GLU A 101 12.57 -2.42 -1.99
N SER A 102 11.65 -2.65 -1.05
CA SER A 102 10.21 -2.38 -1.19
C SER A 102 9.70 -1.41 -0.14
N LEU A 103 8.59 -0.73 -0.43
CA LEU A 103 7.94 0.17 0.53
C LEU A 103 7.49 -0.57 1.79
N LEU A 104 6.82 -1.73 1.63
CA LEU A 104 6.32 -2.51 2.76
C LEU A 104 7.44 -3.17 3.55
N GLY A 105 8.49 -3.65 2.89
CA GLY A 105 9.67 -4.14 3.60
C GLY A 105 10.37 -3.01 4.38
N THR A 106 10.33 -1.78 3.86
CA THR A 106 10.82 -0.61 4.60
C THR A 106 10.01 -0.37 5.88
N PHE A 107 8.68 -0.51 5.86
CA PHE A 107 7.87 -0.47 7.09
C PHE A 107 8.33 -1.52 8.09
N PHE A 108 8.51 -2.77 7.66
CA PHE A 108 9.01 -3.83 8.53
C PHE A 108 10.37 -3.49 9.15
N CYS A 109 11.28 -2.89 8.37
CA CYS A 109 12.57 -2.46 8.88
C CYS A 109 12.51 -1.36 9.94
N ILE A 110 11.61 -0.37 9.81
CA ILE A 110 11.55 0.78 10.72
C ILE A 110 10.52 0.63 11.84
N CYS A 111 9.60 -0.33 11.74
CA CYS A 111 8.50 -0.51 12.70
C CYS A 111 8.48 -1.86 13.40
N ALA A 112 9.24 -2.87 12.96
CA ALA A 112 9.37 -4.11 13.72
C ALA A 112 10.21 -3.88 14.99
N PRO A 113 9.72 -4.26 16.19
CA PRO A 113 10.48 -4.15 17.43
C PRO A 113 11.88 -4.78 17.36
N GLY A 114 12.87 -4.08 17.94
CA GLY A 114 14.24 -4.56 18.12
C GLY A 114 14.48 -5.10 19.53
N ALA A 115 15.74 -5.28 19.92
CA ALA A 115 16.11 -5.69 21.27
C ALA A 115 15.62 -4.68 22.33
N GLN A 116 15.13 -5.20 23.45
CA GLN A 116 14.55 -4.41 24.55
C GLN A 116 15.59 -3.65 25.41
N ARG A 117 16.78 -3.39 24.87
CA ARG A 117 17.92 -2.84 25.62
C ARG A 117 17.78 -1.34 25.93
N VAL A 118 16.74 -0.66 25.41
CA VAL A 118 16.51 0.78 25.58
C VAL A 118 15.04 1.05 25.87
N ASN A 119 14.78 2.15 26.60
CA ASN A 119 13.46 2.70 26.99
C ASN A 119 12.58 3.16 25.81
N VAL A 120 12.46 2.35 24.75
CA VAL A 120 11.47 2.56 23.69
C VAL A 120 10.32 1.60 23.98
N ASN A 121 9.23 2.13 24.50
CA ASN A 121 8.03 1.35 24.79
C ASN A 121 7.11 1.25 23.57
N ASN A 122 7.28 2.14 22.59
CA ASN A 122 6.45 2.18 21.40
C ASN A 122 7.27 2.53 20.14
N LEU A 123 7.08 1.76 19.07
CA LEU A 123 7.69 1.95 17.76
C LEU A 123 6.61 1.99 16.68
N CYS A 124 6.49 3.11 15.96
CA CYS A 124 5.43 3.32 14.96
C CYS A 124 3.99 3.08 15.45
N GLY A 125 3.71 3.24 16.75
CA GLY A 125 2.43 2.89 17.35
C GLY A 125 2.37 1.49 17.98
N VAL A 126 3.31 0.59 17.68
CA VAL A 126 3.37 -0.77 18.21
C VAL A 126 3.95 -0.78 19.63
N ASP A 127 3.20 -1.30 20.60
CA ASP A 127 3.59 -1.38 22.03
C ASP A 127 4.54 -2.55 22.30
N ILE A 128 5.84 -2.30 22.35
CA ILE A 128 6.88 -3.34 22.47
C ILE A 128 6.73 -4.18 23.75
N THR A 129 6.00 -3.71 24.77
CA THR A 129 5.86 -4.38 26.06
C THR A 129 4.92 -5.58 26.05
N ARG A 130 4.02 -5.71 25.05
CA ARG A 130 2.94 -6.71 25.03
C ARG A 130 3.31 -8.07 24.43
N ASN A 131 4.47 -8.61 24.80
CA ASN A 131 4.97 -9.92 24.32
C ASN A 131 5.23 -9.99 22.81
N PHE A 132 5.97 -9.03 22.26
CA PHE A 132 6.40 -9.11 20.86
C PHE A 132 7.64 -9.97 20.69
N TYR A 133 7.67 -10.79 19.64
CA TYR A 133 8.91 -11.34 19.12
C TYR A 133 9.81 -10.17 18.72
N LEU A 134 11.02 -10.13 19.28
CA LEU A 134 11.97 -9.08 19.00
C LEU A 134 12.83 -9.49 17.82
N TRP A 135 12.94 -8.64 16.81
CA TRP A 135 13.83 -8.91 15.68
C TRP A 135 15.13 -8.14 15.85
N HIS A 136 16.11 -8.81 16.42
CA HIS A 136 17.49 -8.33 16.47
C HIS A 136 18.45 -9.47 16.12
N GLY A 137 19.43 -9.19 15.26
CA GLY A 137 20.37 -10.23 14.83
C GLY A 137 19.77 -11.18 13.79
N PRO A 138 20.06 -12.50 13.84
CA PRO A 138 19.69 -13.42 12.79
C PRO A 138 18.17 -13.60 12.72
N PHE A 139 17.69 -13.88 11.51
CA PHE A 139 16.30 -14.22 11.26
C PHE A 139 15.89 -15.42 12.14
N PRO A 140 14.73 -15.37 12.85
CA PRO A 140 14.28 -16.47 13.70
C PRO A 140 14.22 -17.80 12.92
N PRO A 141 14.59 -18.93 13.54
CA PRO A 141 14.55 -20.22 12.85
C PRO A 141 13.12 -20.74 12.65
N ASN A 142 12.16 -20.26 13.46
CA ASN A 142 10.76 -20.68 13.36
C ASN A 142 9.99 -19.71 12.47
N GLU A 143 9.44 -20.20 11.36
CA GLU A 143 8.63 -19.40 10.43
C GLU A 143 7.44 -18.72 11.12
N GLY A 144 6.82 -19.36 12.13
CA GLY A 144 5.70 -18.79 12.87
C GLY A 144 6.03 -17.52 13.65
N ASP A 145 7.23 -17.42 14.25
CA ASP A 145 7.65 -16.24 15.03
C ASP A 145 7.80 -15.00 14.13
N ILE A 146 8.22 -15.24 12.88
CA ILE A 146 8.39 -14.23 11.83
C ILE A 146 7.04 -13.76 11.31
N GLU A 147 6.14 -14.70 11.04
CA GLU A 147 4.79 -14.38 10.60
C GLU A 147 4.06 -13.53 11.64
N GLU A 148 4.11 -13.92 12.92
CA GLU A 148 3.44 -13.18 14.00
C GLU A 148 4.02 -11.77 14.18
N LEU A 149 5.34 -11.62 14.08
CA LEU A 149 6.00 -10.32 14.14
C LEU A 149 5.54 -9.38 13.02
N PHE A 150 5.61 -9.84 11.77
CA PHE A 150 5.28 -8.99 10.63
C PHE A 150 3.77 -8.79 10.46
N ASP A 151 2.97 -9.76 10.90
CA ASP A 151 1.51 -9.63 10.99
C ASP A 151 1.09 -8.53 11.97
N SER A 152 1.75 -8.40 13.13
CA SER A 152 1.49 -7.26 14.01
C SER A 152 1.88 -5.93 13.37
N VAL A 153 3.06 -5.82 12.75
CA VAL A 153 3.42 -4.57 12.05
C VAL A 153 2.41 -4.27 10.95
N TRP A 154 1.94 -5.28 10.23
CA TRP A 154 0.91 -5.11 9.24
C TRP A 154 -0.39 -4.55 9.84
N LYS A 155 -0.94 -5.22 10.86
CA LYS A 155 -2.23 -4.89 11.50
C LYS A 155 -2.21 -3.57 12.28
N ASP A 156 -1.12 -3.29 12.96
CA ASP A 156 -1.04 -2.15 13.88
C ASP A 156 -0.53 -0.88 13.18
N VAL A 157 0.23 -1.04 12.09
CA VAL A 157 0.88 0.08 11.38
C VAL A 157 0.30 0.26 9.98
N ILE A 158 0.41 -0.77 9.14
CA ILE A 158 0.22 -0.64 7.70
C ILE A 158 -1.25 -0.56 7.32
N SER A 159 -2.11 -1.42 7.89
CA SER A 159 -3.56 -1.36 7.64
C SER A 159 -4.18 -0.05 8.14
N ASN A 160 -3.58 0.60 9.13
CA ASN A 160 -4.02 1.92 9.61
C ASN A 160 -3.62 3.06 8.66
N CYS A 161 -2.75 2.82 7.67
CA CYS A 161 -2.43 3.81 6.65
C CYS A 161 -3.58 4.01 5.63
N THR A 162 -4.47 3.03 5.45
CA THR A 162 -5.56 3.03 4.44
C THR A 162 -6.82 3.75 4.92
N GLY A 163 -6.66 4.96 5.49
CA GLY A 163 -7.75 5.76 6.06
C GLY A 163 -8.90 6.06 5.10
N GLU A 164 -9.96 6.69 5.64
CA GLU A 164 -11.23 6.94 4.95
C GLU A 164 -11.07 7.43 3.51
N SER A 165 -11.88 6.85 2.63
CA SER A 165 -11.86 7.14 1.20
C SER A 165 -12.28 8.58 0.96
N GLU A 166 -11.31 9.50 0.91
CA GLU A 166 -11.52 10.73 0.15
C GLU A 166 -11.91 10.36 -1.27
N SER A 167 -12.78 11.18 -1.89
CA SER A 167 -13.16 11.01 -3.28
C SER A 167 -11.90 10.87 -4.15
N VAL A 168 -11.82 9.80 -4.92
CA VAL A 168 -10.71 9.55 -5.84
C VAL A 168 -10.68 10.67 -6.88
N GLY A 169 -9.60 11.46 -6.91
CA GLY A 169 -9.40 12.58 -7.82
C GLY A 169 -9.16 12.14 -9.27
N SER A 170 -8.82 13.09 -10.14
CA SER A 170 -8.43 12.78 -11.54
C SER A 170 -7.14 11.93 -11.60
N GLY A 171 -6.86 11.25 -12.73
CA GLY A 171 -5.69 10.35 -12.81
C GLY A 171 -4.39 11.12 -12.59
N ASN A 172 -4.30 12.29 -13.22
CA ASN A 172 -3.18 13.22 -13.05
C ASN A 172 -3.05 13.73 -11.60
N GLU A 173 -4.16 13.99 -10.92
CA GLU A 173 -4.14 14.49 -9.54
C GLU A 173 -3.60 13.43 -8.57
N GLU A 174 -4.05 12.17 -8.67
CA GLU A 174 -3.55 11.09 -7.82
C GLU A 174 -2.06 10.78 -8.08
N LEU A 175 -1.63 10.83 -9.35
CA LEU A 175 -0.22 10.70 -9.71
C LEU A 175 0.64 11.84 -9.16
N GLU A 176 0.11 13.07 -9.12
CA GLU A 176 0.79 14.23 -8.54
C GLU A 176 0.91 14.11 -7.01
N LYS A 177 -0.16 13.68 -6.33
CA LYS A 177 -0.14 13.41 -4.88
C LYS A 177 0.90 12.36 -4.53
N LEU A 178 0.97 11.27 -5.31
CA LEU A 178 1.98 10.23 -5.11
C LEU A 178 3.40 10.76 -5.35
N ARG A 179 3.62 11.58 -6.39
CA ARG A 179 4.93 12.20 -6.63
C ARG A 179 5.40 13.02 -5.43
N LYS A 180 4.54 13.91 -4.92
CA LYS A 180 4.85 14.76 -3.77
C LYS A 180 5.19 13.94 -2.53
N ALA A 181 4.39 12.91 -2.23
CA ALA A 181 4.64 12.02 -1.10
C ALA A 181 6.02 11.33 -1.19
N VAL A 182 6.45 10.94 -2.39
CA VAL A 182 7.77 10.36 -2.62
C VAL A 182 8.90 11.39 -2.45
N GLU A 183 8.68 12.61 -2.95
CA GLU A 183 9.64 13.71 -2.79
C GLU A 183 9.83 14.10 -1.31
N ASP A 184 8.76 14.08 -0.51
CA ASP A 184 8.83 14.34 0.93
C ASP A 184 9.74 13.35 1.66
N VAL A 185 9.72 12.07 1.30
CA VAL A 185 10.67 11.08 1.85
C VAL A 185 12.11 11.38 1.43
N GLU A 186 12.35 11.65 0.14
CA GLU A 186 13.70 11.99 -0.33
C GLU A 186 14.27 13.24 0.36
N ASN A 187 13.43 14.21 0.67
CA ASN A 187 13.83 15.45 1.34
C ASN A 187 14.02 15.28 2.85
N THR A 188 13.34 14.29 3.46
CA THR A 188 13.40 14.05 4.91
C THR A 188 14.51 13.07 5.29
N ILE A 189 14.87 12.13 4.41
CA ILE A 189 15.83 11.09 4.74
C ILE A 189 17.17 11.71 5.16
N LYS A 190 17.67 11.29 6.32
CA LYS A 190 18.82 11.92 6.95
C LYS A 190 20.10 11.27 6.43
N GLN A 191 21.04 12.11 6.01
CA GLN A 191 22.41 11.70 5.81
C GLN A 191 23.15 11.81 7.14
N ASP A 192 23.70 10.70 7.62
CA ASP A 192 24.72 10.81 8.65
C ASP A 192 26.02 11.38 8.03
N ARG A 193 26.63 12.36 8.71
CA ARG A 193 27.77 13.13 8.19
C ARG A 193 28.97 12.22 7.87
N ASN A 194 29.11 11.11 8.60
CA ASN A 194 30.25 10.20 8.48
C ASN A 194 29.90 8.84 7.86
N SER A 195 28.64 8.61 7.46
CA SER A 195 28.21 7.33 6.89
C SER A 195 28.17 7.35 5.37
N PHE A 196 28.37 6.19 4.74
CA PHE A 196 28.08 5.99 3.31
C PHE A 196 26.59 5.72 3.03
N TYR A 197 25.75 5.84 4.05
CA TYR A 197 24.33 5.51 3.99
C TYR A 197 23.47 6.71 4.39
N TYR A 198 22.25 6.71 3.85
CA TYR A 198 21.12 7.50 4.33
C TYR A 198 20.21 6.57 5.14
N TYR A 199 19.62 7.11 6.20
CA TYR A 199 18.81 6.33 7.12
C TYR A 199 17.39 6.87 7.18
N LEU A 200 16.43 5.96 7.16
CA LEU A 200 15.04 6.21 7.45
C LEU A 200 14.68 5.52 8.78
N GLY A 201 14.08 6.27 9.70
CA GLY A 201 13.78 5.85 11.08
C GLY A 201 14.88 6.28 12.05
N GLY A 202 15.42 5.32 12.79
CA GLY A 202 16.51 5.55 13.74
C GLY A 202 17.77 6.13 13.08
N SER A 203 18.72 6.61 13.89
CA SER A 203 19.94 7.25 13.38
C SER A 203 20.91 6.28 12.70
N GLY A 204 20.79 4.98 12.97
CA GLY A 204 21.63 3.94 12.36
C GLY A 204 23.13 4.16 12.57
N GLU A 205 23.50 4.77 13.71
CA GLU A 205 24.85 5.24 14.04
C GLU A 205 25.92 4.13 13.87
N LYS A 206 25.51 2.87 14.04
CA LYS A 206 26.34 1.69 13.78
C LYS A 206 25.82 0.88 12.59
N ASP A 207 24.53 0.56 12.60
CA ASP A 207 23.86 -0.25 11.59
C ASP A 207 22.32 -0.18 11.76
N CYS A 208 21.59 -0.99 10.99
CA CYS A 208 20.16 -1.24 11.22
C CYS A 208 19.93 -2.64 11.82
N SER A 209 20.69 -3.02 12.85
CA SER A 209 20.60 -4.34 13.49
C SER A 209 19.37 -4.52 14.40
N GLY A 210 18.68 -3.44 14.76
CA GLY A 210 17.65 -3.44 15.78
C GLY A 210 18.17 -3.73 17.19
N SER A 211 19.48 -3.63 17.45
CA SER A 211 20.08 -3.88 18.77
C SER A 211 19.67 -2.86 19.85
N ASP A 212 19.17 -1.70 19.42
CA ASP A 212 18.52 -0.68 20.23
C ASP A 212 17.55 0.12 19.33
N GLY A 213 16.76 1.02 19.94
CA GLY A 213 15.80 1.83 19.19
C GLY A 213 16.42 2.69 18.08
N LYS A 214 17.65 3.19 18.26
CA LYS A 214 18.34 4.02 17.24
C LYS A 214 18.80 3.19 16.04
N ASN A 215 18.98 1.88 16.22
CA ASN A 215 19.36 0.93 15.16
C ASN A 215 18.14 0.26 14.53
N VAL A 216 16.92 0.74 14.80
CA VAL A 216 15.70 0.35 14.08
C VAL A 216 15.49 1.32 12.92
N CYS A 217 16.05 0.96 11.77
CA CYS A 217 16.10 1.81 10.58
C CYS A 217 16.09 0.99 9.28
N ALA A 218 15.92 1.69 8.16
CA ALA A 218 16.32 1.23 6.84
C ALA A 218 17.49 2.08 6.34
N ALA A 219 18.53 1.45 5.80
CA ALA A 219 19.75 2.12 5.34
C ALA A 219 19.92 1.99 3.82
N TYR A 220 20.22 3.11 3.16
CA TYR A 220 20.35 3.18 1.71
C TYR A 220 21.69 3.79 1.34
N ARG A 221 22.50 3.05 0.58
CA ARG A 221 23.83 3.52 0.20
C ARG A 221 23.74 4.78 -0.67
N LYS A 222 24.69 5.70 -0.43
CA LYS A 222 24.96 6.85 -1.29
C LYS A 222 25.24 6.39 -2.71
N LYS A 223 24.70 7.11 -3.68
CA LYS A 223 25.07 6.91 -5.08
C LYS A 223 26.45 7.54 -5.32
N ASP A 224 27.38 6.77 -5.90
CA ASP A 224 28.74 7.23 -6.16
C ASP A 224 28.73 8.57 -6.93
N GLY A 225 29.49 9.55 -6.43
CA GLY A 225 29.67 10.85 -7.06
C GLY A 225 28.50 11.85 -6.91
N ILE A 226 27.39 11.50 -6.26
CA ILE A 226 26.27 12.43 -6.03
C ILE A 226 26.07 12.60 -4.53
N VAL A 227 26.53 13.74 -4.01
CA VAL A 227 26.54 14.06 -2.57
C VAL A 227 25.14 14.26 -1.99
N SER A 228 24.11 14.43 -2.82
CA SER A 228 22.85 15.01 -2.37
C SER A 228 21.65 14.08 -2.24
N LYS A 229 21.66 12.84 -2.73
CA LYS A 229 20.46 11.98 -2.69
C LYS A 229 20.73 10.50 -2.43
N ALA A 230 19.90 9.91 -1.58
CA ALA A 230 19.85 8.48 -1.31
C ALA A 230 19.43 7.69 -2.55
N HIS A 231 20.03 6.51 -2.76
CA HIS A 231 19.53 5.58 -3.76
C HIS A 231 18.54 4.61 -3.12
N ILE A 232 17.26 4.97 -3.15
CA ILE A 232 16.15 4.17 -2.59
C ILE A 232 15.45 3.42 -3.74
N PRO A 233 15.49 2.07 -3.79
CA PRO A 233 15.00 1.29 -4.93
C PRO A 233 13.51 1.50 -5.23
N TRP A 234 12.66 1.37 -4.21
CA TRP A 234 11.21 1.53 -4.38
C TRP A 234 10.83 2.96 -4.78
N VAL A 235 11.50 4.00 -4.25
CA VAL A 235 11.30 5.39 -4.69
C VAL A 235 11.57 5.55 -6.17
N LYS A 236 12.68 4.99 -6.66
CA LYS A 236 13.03 5.02 -8.09
C LYS A 236 11.93 4.35 -8.93
N LYS A 237 11.49 3.15 -8.53
CA LYS A 237 10.43 2.41 -9.23
C LYS A 237 9.10 3.18 -9.25
N ILE A 238 8.71 3.81 -8.12
CA ILE A 238 7.48 4.62 -8.08
C ILE A 238 7.57 5.80 -9.06
N LYS A 239 8.69 6.52 -9.11
CA LYS A 239 8.87 7.64 -10.05
C LYS A 239 8.81 7.20 -11.51
N GLU A 240 9.41 6.06 -11.83
CA GLU A 240 9.32 5.45 -13.16
C GLU A 240 7.87 5.05 -13.49
N ALA A 241 7.16 4.43 -12.54
CA ALA A 241 5.76 4.06 -12.71
C ALA A 241 4.86 5.30 -12.92
N ILE A 242 5.05 6.37 -12.14
CA ILE A 242 4.33 7.64 -12.32
C ILE A 242 4.52 8.16 -13.75
N THR A 243 5.76 8.16 -14.25
CA THR A 243 6.05 8.65 -15.61
C THR A 243 5.33 7.85 -16.68
N GLN A 244 5.29 6.52 -16.53
CA GLN A 244 4.57 5.63 -17.45
C GLN A 244 3.06 5.87 -17.40
N LEU A 245 2.49 5.91 -16.19
CA LEU A 245 1.05 6.11 -15.99
C LEU A 245 0.57 7.49 -16.46
N GLN A 246 1.38 8.54 -16.31
CA GLN A 246 1.09 9.86 -16.87
C GLN A 246 1.06 9.88 -18.40
N LYS A 247 1.81 9.00 -19.06
CA LYS A 247 1.74 8.87 -20.52
C LYS A 247 0.40 8.23 -20.92
N VAL A 248 0.03 7.14 -20.24
CA VAL A 248 -1.26 6.44 -20.45
C VAL A 248 -2.45 7.37 -20.21
N GLU A 249 -2.43 8.17 -19.14
CA GLU A 249 -3.50 9.11 -18.82
C GLU A 249 -3.66 10.21 -19.89
N ARG A 250 -2.55 10.69 -20.46
CA ARG A 250 -2.60 11.69 -21.56
C ARG A 250 -3.19 11.09 -22.83
N GLU A 251 -2.74 9.90 -23.22
CA GLU A 251 -3.27 9.20 -24.40
C GLU A 251 -4.79 8.94 -24.24
N ARG A 252 -5.24 8.56 -23.04
CA ARG A 252 -6.66 8.41 -22.73
C ARG A 252 -7.44 9.72 -22.89
N GLN A 253 -6.91 10.82 -22.36
CA GLN A 253 -7.55 12.14 -22.47
C GLN A 253 -7.65 12.63 -23.92
N ASP A 254 -6.63 12.36 -24.74
CA ASP A 254 -6.62 12.70 -26.16
C ASP A 254 -7.67 11.89 -26.94
N LEU A 255 -7.82 10.60 -26.65
CA LEU A 255 -8.85 9.74 -27.25
C LEU A 255 -10.27 10.20 -26.88
N ASP A 256 -10.51 10.49 -25.59
CA ASP A 256 -11.80 11.02 -25.13
C ASP A 256 -12.14 12.37 -25.80
N PHE A 257 -11.13 13.21 -26.03
CA PHE A 257 -11.29 14.49 -26.73
C PHE A 257 -11.65 14.30 -28.21
N MET A 258 -10.98 13.37 -28.90
CA MET A 258 -11.28 13.03 -30.29
C MET A 258 -12.71 12.48 -30.44
N GLU A 259 -13.13 11.55 -29.59
CA GLU A 259 -14.47 10.94 -29.64
C GLU A 259 -15.58 11.99 -29.46
N ARG A 260 -15.40 12.92 -28.50
CA ARG A 260 -16.33 14.03 -28.27
C ARG A 260 -16.44 14.96 -29.47
N THR A 261 -15.35 15.16 -30.21
CA THR A 261 -15.32 16.02 -31.40
C THR A 261 -16.05 15.35 -32.57
N THR A 262 -15.81 14.07 -32.83
CA THR A 262 -16.46 13.30 -33.89
C THR A 262 -17.98 13.17 -33.67
N ARG A 263 -18.41 12.96 -32.42
CA ARG A 263 -19.84 12.86 -32.08
C ARG A 263 -20.58 14.17 -32.33
N LYS A 264 -20.02 15.31 -31.91
CA LYS A 264 -20.60 16.64 -32.16
C LYS A 264 -20.71 16.97 -33.65
N GLN A 265 -19.74 16.53 -34.45
CA GLN A 265 -19.78 16.77 -35.91
C GLN A 265 -20.85 15.93 -36.60
N SER A 266 -21.12 14.71 -36.12
CA SER A 266 -22.16 13.82 -36.68
C SER A 266 -23.58 14.27 -36.32
N GLU A 267 -23.80 14.85 -35.13
CA GLU A 267 -25.10 15.40 -34.73
C GLU A 267 -25.46 16.69 -35.49
N SER A 268 -24.48 17.43 -36.03
CA SER A 268 -24.71 18.68 -36.78
C SER A 268 -25.17 18.47 -38.24
N ILE A 269 -25.03 17.26 -38.80
CA ILE A 269 -25.35 16.98 -40.22
C ILE A 269 -26.77 16.41 -40.39
N ALA A 270 -27.47 16.08 -39.29
CA ALA A 270 -28.83 15.55 -39.34
C ALA A 270 -29.92 16.65 -39.22
N ALA A 271 -30.02 17.53 -40.22
CA ALA A 271 -31.27 18.27 -40.50
C ALA A 271 -31.39 18.68 -41.98
N PRO A 272 -31.94 17.82 -42.85
CA PRO A 272 -32.64 18.25 -44.04
C PRO A 272 -34.05 18.71 -43.64
N ALA A 273 -34.39 19.94 -44.00
CA ALA A 273 -35.74 20.49 -43.87
C ALA A 273 -36.75 19.59 -44.61
N HIS A 274 -37.69 19.00 -43.87
CA HIS A 274 -38.92 18.46 -44.45
C HIS A 274 -39.78 19.62 -44.93
N HIS A 275 -39.72 19.90 -46.23
CA HIS A 275 -40.82 20.54 -46.93
C HIS A 275 -41.98 19.55 -47.06
N ALA A 276 -43.19 20.08 -46.83
CA ALA A 276 -44.46 19.39 -46.83
C ALA A 276 -44.77 18.67 -48.16
N GLY A 277 -45.31 17.45 -48.05
CA GLY A 277 -45.88 16.69 -49.15
C GLY A 277 -46.96 15.75 -48.64
N LYS A 278 -48.20 16.24 -48.64
CA LYS A 278 -49.44 15.54 -48.32
C LYS A 278 -49.85 14.69 -49.53
N GLY A 279 -50.02 13.38 -49.37
CA GLY A 279 -50.52 12.50 -50.42
C GLY A 279 -50.82 11.09 -49.91
N ASN A 280 -52.11 10.76 -49.87
CA ASN A 280 -52.65 9.43 -49.56
C ASN A 280 -52.53 8.48 -50.76
N ALA A 281 -52.49 7.17 -50.49
CA ALA A 281 -52.91 5.99 -51.30
C ALA A 281 -51.86 4.87 -51.10
N GLU A 282 -52.15 3.77 -50.40
CA GLU A 282 -53.04 2.65 -50.73
C GLU A 282 -52.37 1.54 -51.58
N LEU A 283 -52.31 0.36 -50.96
CA LEU A 283 -52.35 -1.03 -51.46
C LEU A 283 -51.13 -1.75 -52.11
N THR A 284 -50.98 -3.01 -51.64
CA THR A 284 -50.49 -4.24 -52.33
C THR A 284 -48.99 -4.35 -52.66
N ASP A 285 -48.30 -5.50 -52.69
CA ASP A 285 -48.59 -6.92 -52.44
C ASP A 285 -47.23 -7.65 -52.32
N GLN A 286 -47.28 -8.90 -51.86
CA GLN A 286 -46.27 -9.98 -51.84
C GLN A 286 -45.11 -9.96 -52.86
N ARG A 287 -43.93 -10.45 -52.44
CA ARG A 287 -43.37 -11.72 -52.99
C ARG A 287 -42.14 -12.26 -52.25
N GLU A 288 -42.18 -13.57 -52.01
CA GLU A 288 -41.05 -14.46 -51.73
C GLU A 288 -40.08 -14.55 -52.90
N GLY A 289 -38.81 -14.87 -52.62
CA GLY A 289 -37.81 -15.18 -53.63
C GLY A 289 -36.48 -15.66 -53.03
N ILE A 290 -36.39 -16.98 -52.81
CA ILE A 290 -35.19 -17.77 -52.52
C ILE A 290 -34.29 -17.84 -53.76
N VAL A 291 -32.98 -17.53 -53.68
CA VAL A 291 -31.88 -18.17 -54.47
C VAL A 291 -30.50 -18.01 -53.79
N THR A 292 -29.84 -19.13 -53.49
CA THR A 292 -28.43 -19.45 -53.05
C THR A 292 -27.40 -19.20 -54.19
N PRO A 293 -26.08 -19.58 -54.22
CA PRO A 293 -25.02 -20.06 -53.28
C PRO A 293 -23.67 -19.28 -53.53
N PRO A 294 -22.39 -19.72 -53.27
CA PRO A 294 -21.86 -21.03 -52.86
C PRO A 294 -20.72 -21.10 -51.81
N ASN A 295 -20.77 -22.22 -51.07
CA ASN A 295 -19.72 -23.25 -50.97
C ASN A 295 -18.26 -22.79 -50.79
N SER A 296 -17.73 -22.98 -49.58
CA SER A 296 -16.30 -23.26 -49.39
C SER A 296 -16.10 -24.29 -48.28
N SER A 297 -15.78 -25.49 -48.73
CA SER A 297 -15.25 -26.61 -47.98
C SER A 297 -13.93 -26.27 -47.29
N ARG A 298 -13.80 -26.55 -46.00
CA ARG A 298 -12.54 -27.10 -45.46
C ARG A 298 -12.71 -27.82 -44.13
N THR A 299 -11.95 -28.89 -44.06
CA THR A 299 -12.05 -30.06 -43.19
C THR A 299 -11.24 -29.87 -41.90
N LEU A 300 -11.74 -30.50 -40.83
CA LEU A 300 -11.15 -30.83 -39.51
C LEU A 300 -9.69 -31.38 -39.54
N PRO A 301 -8.90 -31.34 -38.44
CA PRO A 301 -9.19 -32.02 -37.14
C PRO A 301 -8.94 -31.13 -35.89
N LYS A 302 -9.79 -31.17 -34.85
CA LYS A 302 -9.93 -32.22 -33.81
C LYS A 302 -8.67 -32.39 -32.95
N THR A 303 -8.59 -31.62 -31.86
CA THR A 303 -7.91 -32.05 -30.63
C THR A 303 -8.88 -31.85 -29.48
N GLU A 304 -9.40 -32.97 -29.01
CA GLU A 304 -10.37 -33.15 -27.94
C GLU A 304 -9.56 -33.40 -26.66
N ILE A 305 -9.53 -32.43 -25.74
CA ILE A 305 -9.07 -32.65 -24.36
C ILE A 305 -10.26 -32.36 -23.46
N SER A 306 -10.91 -33.45 -23.08
CA SER A 306 -12.01 -33.53 -22.14
C SER A 306 -11.47 -34.06 -20.81
N THR A 307 -11.58 -33.28 -19.73
CA THR A 307 -11.70 -33.86 -18.39
C THR A 307 -12.45 -32.92 -17.43
N LYS A 308 -13.73 -33.25 -17.26
CA LYS A 308 -14.55 -33.22 -16.03
C LYS A 308 -14.46 -31.99 -15.11
N THR A 309 -15.39 -31.07 -15.35
CA THR A 309 -15.95 -30.17 -14.33
C THR A 309 -16.99 -30.95 -13.51
N SER A 310 -16.77 -31.09 -12.20
CA SER A 310 -17.82 -31.56 -11.28
C SER A 310 -18.72 -30.40 -10.86
N PRO A 311 -20.05 -30.56 -10.85
CA PRO A 311 -20.97 -29.56 -10.33
C PRO A 311 -21.15 -29.79 -8.82
N ILE A 312 -20.74 -28.84 -7.99
CA ILE A 312 -21.18 -28.80 -6.58
C ILE A 312 -22.25 -27.72 -6.47
N THR A 313 -23.47 -28.19 -6.68
CA THR A 313 -24.71 -27.60 -6.17
C THR A 313 -24.79 -27.88 -4.66
N ASN A 314 -24.93 -26.84 -3.85
CA ASN A 314 -26.01 -26.66 -2.85
C ASN A 314 -25.56 -25.73 -1.71
N ILE A 315 -26.15 -24.54 -1.74
CA ILE A 315 -26.35 -23.67 -0.59
C ILE A 315 -27.51 -24.27 0.22
N PRO A 316 -27.38 -24.41 1.54
CA PRO A 316 -28.52 -24.21 2.42
C PRO A 316 -28.23 -23.09 3.43
N HIS A 317 -29.12 -22.12 3.35
CA HIS A 317 -29.53 -21.12 4.33
C HIS A 317 -29.77 -21.76 5.71
N LEU A 318 -29.39 -21.08 6.79
CA LEU A 318 -30.30 -20.58 7.84
C LEU A 318 -29.54 -20.07 9.06
N ALA A 319 -30.08 -18.98 9.59
CA ALA A 319 -29.62 -18.24 10.73
C ALA A 319 -29.71 -19.03 12.03
N THR A 320 -28.75 -18.78 12.93
CA THR A 320 -28.99 -18.74 14.37
C THR A 320 -28.18 -17.57 14.94
N TYR A 321 -28.86 -16.43 15.02
CA TYR A 321 -28.65 -15.47 16.09
C TYR A 321 -28.96 -16.17 17.42
N LEU A 322 -28.04 -16.07 18.39
CA LEU A 322 -28.29 -15.99 19.84
C LEU A 322 -26.95 -16.15 20.58
N ASN A 323 -26.36 -15.02 20.97
CA ASN A 323 -25.89 -14.77 22.33
C ASN A 323 -25.42 -13.32 22.43
N GLU A 324 -26.40 -12.46 22.69
CA GLU A 324 -26.21 -11.38 23.65
C GLU A 324 -25.88 -12.03 24.99
N ASP A 325 -24.73 -11.71 25.58
CA ASP A 325 -24.63 -11.38 27.00
C ASP A 325 -23.19 -11.00 27.40
N GLY A 326 -23.07 -9.77 27.87
CA GLY A 326 -22.29 -9.48 29.08
C GLY A 326 -20.78 -9.39 28.93
N SER A 327 -20.27 -8.20 28.59
CA SER A 327 -19.17 -7.62 29.37
C SER A 327 -19.09 -6.10 29.18
N LEU A 328 -20.02 -5.39 29.82
CA LEU A 328 -19.80 -4.00 30.21
C LEU A 328 -18.79 -4.01 31.35
N LEU A 329 -17.50 -4.04 31.02
CA LEU A 329 -16.46 -3.59 31.94
C LEU A 329 -16.54 -2.07 32.03
N THR A 330 -17.48 -1.64 32.87
CA THR A 330 -17.53 -0.33 33.50
C THR A 330 -16.13 0.06 33.98
N ASN A 331 -15.58 1.08 33.33
CA ASN A 331 -14.39 1.79 33.74
C ASN A 331 -14.59 2.34 35.16
N GLN A 332 -14.05 1.64 36.16
CA GLN A 332 -14.18 1.91 37.59
C GLN A 332 -13.43 3.17 38.07
N LYS A 333 -13.05 4.08 37.16
CA LYS A 333 -12.26 5.28 37.48
C LYS A 333 -13.07 6.44 38.08
N TRP A 334 -14.41 6.38 38.03
CA TRP A 334 -15.26 7.44 38.59
C TRP A 334 -15.41 7.41 40.12
N LEU A 335 -15.12 6.28 40.78
CA LEU A 335 -15.24 6.18 42.24
C LEU A 335 -14.18 6.97 43.03
N VAL A 336 -13.08 7.38 42.40
CA VAL A 336 -12.03 8.15 43.08
C VAL A 336 -12.44 9.62 43.29
N ILE A 337 -13.33 10.16 42.46
CA ILE A 337 -13.70 11.59 42.53
C ILE A 337 -14.66 11.86 43.71
N ALA A 338 -15.46 10.87 44.13
CA ALA A 338 -16.39 11.05 45.25
C ALA A 338 -15.71 11.16 46.63
N ALA A 339 -14.48 10.64 46.78
CA ALA A 339 -13.74 10.71 48.04
C ALA A 339 -13.08 12.08 48.30
N PHE A 340 -12.95 12.93 47.26
CA PHE A 340 -12.32 14.26 47.37
C PHE A 340 -13.34 15.41 47.51
N LEU A 341 -14.64 15.12 47.57
CA LEU A 341 -15.71 16.11 47.67
C LEU A 341 -16.46 16.09 49.01
N ASN A 342 -15.91 15.45 50.05
CA ASN A 342 -16.45 15.47 51.42
C ASN A 342 -15.55 16.25 52.37
#